data_AF-A0A7X8TFE2-F1
#
_entry.id   AF-A0A7X8TFE2-F1
#
_cell.length_a   1.000
_cell.length_b   1.000
_cell.length_c   1.000
_cell.angle_alpha   90.00
_cell.angle_beta   90.00
_cell.angle_gamma   90.00
#
_symmetry.space_group_name_H-M   'P 1'
#
loop_
_entity.id
_entity.type
_entity.pdbx_description
1 polymer ?
#
loop_
_entity_poly.entity_id
_entity_poly.type
_entity_poly.pdbx_seq_one_letter_code
_entity_poly.pdbx_strand_id
1 'polypeptide(L)'
;MTDFAMADLSLRERYWLITGSVGPRPIALVTSLRADGKCNAAPFSAFNYMCEEPPLFAIGIDLYGDESHRCGERKDTFNNIEAGGEFVVNMVDEAILGPAVHCGTDHPAEVSEVEAVGLTLAPSLTVAVPRIKEAPIAWECKLFKVLEVGRFRSIVLGEIVSMHFRDDLVDEEKVRVRVDRYHPIGRLGGPTYCRTEDRMIVPVPPFNQEGKPRV
;
A
#
# COMPACT_ATOMS: atom_id res chain seq x y z
N MET A 1 -19.45 14.37 -24.55
CA MET A 1 -18.64 13.30 -23.92
C MET A 1 -17.51 12.97 -24.87
N THR A 2 -16.37 12.54 -24.34
CA THR A 2 -15.17 12.23 -25.11
C THR A 2 -14.81 10.78 -24.86
N ASP A 3 -14.60 10.01 -25.92
CA ASP A 3 -14.34 8.58 -25.87
C ASP A 3 -12.90 8.27 -26.28
N PHE A 4 -12.25 7.36 -25.54
CA PHE A 4 -10.92 6.82 -25.87
C PHE A 4 -10.98 5.29 -25.87
N ALA A 5 -10.64 4.65 -26.98
CA ALA A 5 -10.45 3.20 -27.01
C ALA A 5 -9.04 2.85 -26.49
N MET A 6 -8.94 2.02 -25.45
CA MET A 6 -7.64 1.67 -24.85
C MET A 6 -6.66 1.06 -25.86
N ALA A 7 -7.16 0.33 -26.87
CA ALA A 7 -6.35 -0.28 -27.92
C ALA A 7 -5.56 0.76 -28.73
N ASP A 8 -6.10 1.96 -28.91
CA ASP A 8 -5.51 3.04 -29.73
C ASP A 8 -4.51 3.90 -28.94
N LEU A 9 -4.43 3.70 -27.64
CA LEU A 9 -3.55 4.45 -26.75
C LEU A 9 -2.21 3.74 -26.53
N SER A 10 -1.14 4.54 -26.43
CA SER A 10 0.15 4.11 -25.93
C SER A 10 0.08 3.67 -24.46
N LEU A 11 1.08 2.91 -24.00
CA LEU A 11 1.14 2.47 -22.61
C LEU A 11 1.15 3.65 -21.61
N ARG A 12 1.84 4.75 -21.96
CA ARG A 12 1.92 5.95 -21.14
C ARG A 12 0.57 6.67 -21.04
N GLU A 13 -0.17 6.75 -22.14
CA GLU A 13 -1.53 7.33 -22.14
C GLU A 13 -2.49 6.48 -21.32
N ARG A 14 -2.43 5.14 -21.46
CA ARG A 14 -3.21 4.22 -20.61
C ARG A 14 -2.89 4.44 -19.14
N TYR A 15 -1.61 4.53 -18.77
CA TYR A 15 -1.18 4.82 -17.40
C TYR A 15 -1.80 6.12 -16.86
N TRP A 16 -1.69 7.22 -17.61
CA TRP A 16 -2.22 8.53 -17.18
C TRP A 16 -3.74 8.53 -17.04
N LEU A 17 -4.46 7.95 -17.99
CA LEU A 17 -5.92 7.85 -17.91
C LEU A 17 -6.36 6.96 -16.74
N ILE A 18 -5.74 5.79 -16.56
CA ILE A 18 -6.07 4.88 -15.46
C ILE A 18 -5.79 5.54 -14.11
N THR A 19 -4.56 6.00 -13.87
CA THR A 19 -4.17 6.58 -12.58
C THR A 19 -4.83 7.93 -12.29
N GLY A 20 -5.28 8.66 -13.31
CA GLY A 20 -6.06 9.88 -13.16
C GLY A 20 -7.54 9.64 -12.87
N SER A 21 -8.10 8.49 -13.24
CA SER A 21 -9.53 8.20 -13.12
C SER A 21 -9.91 7.26 -11.96
N VAL A 22 -8.96 6.45 -11.47
CA VAL A 22 -9.16 5.63 -10.26
C VAL A 22 -8.51 6.27 -9.04
N GLY A 23 -9.32 6.85 -8.16
CA GLY A 23 -8.84 7.47 -6.93
C GLY A 23 -9.94 7.92 -5.96
N PRO A 24 -9.57 8.33 -4.74
CA PRO A 24 -8.20 8.26 -4.21
C PRO A 24 -7.78 6.82 -3.90
N ARG A 25 -6.55 6.46 -4.26
CA ARG A 25 -6.00 5.12 -4.01
C ARG A 25 -5.32 5.08 -2.64
N PRO A 26 -5.50 4.02 -1.83
CA PRO A 26 -4.72 3.86 -0.62
C PRO A 26 -3.25 3.63 -0.95
N ILE A 27 -2.36 3.89 0.01
CA ILE A 27 -0.92 3.75 -0.14
C ILE A 27 -0.44 2.66 0.81
N ALA A 28 0.17 1.62 0.25
CA ALA A 28 0.91 0.61 0.98
C ALA A 28 2.40 0.98 0.95
N LEU A 29 2.95 1.48 2.06
CA LEU A 29 4.39 1.60 2.24
C LEU A 29 4.93 0.26 2.72
N VAL A 30 5.47 -0.53 1.80
CA VAL A 30 5.87 -1.91 2.07
C VAL A 30 7.30 -1.94 2.59
N THR A 31 7.50 -2.50 3.78
CA THR A 31 8.83 -2.93 4.24
C THR A 31 9.04 -4.40 3.92
N SER A 32 10.25 -4.75 3.49
CA SER A 32 10.68 -6.13 3.22
C SER A 32 12.16 -6.32 3.57
N LEU A 33 12.58 -7.57 3.80
CA LEU A 33 13.95 -7.88 4.17
C LEU A 33 14.72 -8.48 3.00
N ARG A 34 15.95 -7.99 2.83
CA ARG A 34 16.96 -8.58 1.97
C ARG A 34 17.58 -9.82 2.60
N ALA A 35 18.28 -10.61 1.81
CA ALA A 35 19.05 -11.76 2.28
C ALA A 35 20.15 -11.42 3.29
N ASP A 36 20.67 -10.18 3.28
CA ASP A 36 21.66 -9.68 4.25
C ASP A 36 21.03 -9.07 5.52
N GLY A 37 19.70 -9.14 5.65
CA GLY A 37 18.96 -8.63 6.81
C GLY A 37 18.69 -7.12 6.80
N LYS A 38 19.14 -6.38 5.78
CA LYS A 38 18.76 -4.97 5.63
C LYS A 38 17.30 -4.84 5.19
N CYS A 39 16.61 -3.82 5.70
CA CYS A 39 15.23 -3.53 5.36
C CYS A 39 15.13 -2.56 4.19
N ASN A 40 14.36 -2.93 3.16
CA ASN A 40 13.91 -2.02 2.11
C ASN A 40 12.53 -1.45 2.43
N ALA A 41 12.22 -0.27 1.91
CA ALA A 41 10.89 0.31 1.96
C ALA A 41 10.49 0.96 0.62
N ALA A 42 9.28 0.69 0.13
CA ALA A 42 8.77 1.33 -1.08
C ALA A 42 7.24 1.53 -1.06
N PRO A 43 6.72 2.66 -1.56
CA PRO A 43 5.28 2.94 -1.59
C PRO A 43 4.60 2.40 -2.86
N PHE A 44 3.43 1.78 -2.70
CA PHE A 44 2.58 1.28 -3.80
C PHE A 44 1.14 1.77 -3.65
N SER A 45 0.52 2.22 -4.75
CA SER A 45 -0.89 2.65 -4.74
C SER A 45 -1.81 1.81 -5.61
N ALA A 46 -1.28 0.81 -6.32
CA ALA A 46 -2.09 -0.26 -6.91
C ALA A 46 -2.40 -1.30 -5.82
N PHE A 47 -3.15 -0.88 -4.80
CA PHE A 47 -3.30 -1.59 -3.53
C PHE A 47 -4.76 -1.56 -3.07
N ASN A 48 -5.29 -2.70 -2.63
CA ASN A 48 -6.56 -2.78 -1.88
C ASN A 48 -6.73 -4.13 -1.17
N TYR A 49 -7.65 -4.22 -0.21
CA TYR A 49 -8.09 -5.51 0.37
C TYR A 49 -8.94 -6.31 -0.63
N MET A 50 -9.00 -7.63 -0.45
CA MET A 50 -9.66 -8.57 -1.36
C MET A 50 -10.62 -9.55 -0.67
N CYS A 51 -10.32 -9.96 0.56
CA CYS A 51 -11.08 -10.97 1.28
C CYS A 51 -10.83 -10.85 2.79
N GLU A 52 -11.79 -11.23 3.61
CA GLU A 52 -11.67 -11.32 5.07
C GLU A 52 -11.43 -12.75 5.58
N GLU A 53 -11.77 -13.79 4.81
CA GLU A 53 -11.56 -15.20 5.17
C GLU A 53 -11.05 -16.03 3.97
N PRO A 54 -9.72 -16.23 3.82
CA PRO A 54 -8.66 -15.63 4.64
C PRO A 54 -8.52 -14.11 4.42
N PRO A 55 -7.88 -13.36 5.34
CA PRO A 55 -7.72 -11.92 5.26
C PRO A 55 -6.68 -11.53 4.20
N LEU A 56 -7.11 -11.38 2.95
CA LEU A 56 -6.26 -11.14 1.80
C LEU A 56 -6.34 -9.71 1.29
N PHE A 57 -5.23 -9.23 0.73
CA PHE A 57 -5.14 -8.00 -0.06
C PHE A 57 -4.28 -8.24 -1.30
N ALA A 58 -4.30 -7.29 -2.24
CA ALA A 58 -3.45 -7.31 -3.42
C ALA A 58 -2.61 -6.03 -3.54
N ILE A 59 -1.36 -6.18 -3.97
CA ILE A 59 -0.50 -5.07 -4.40
C ILE A 59 0.04 -5.38 -5.80
N GLY A 60 -0.12 -4.44 -6.73
CA GLY A 60 0.55 -4.47 -8.02
C GLY A 60 1.96 -3.90 -7.91
N ILE A 61 2.97 -4.71 -8.22
CA ILE A 61 4.38 -4.31 -8.24
C ILE A 61 4.87 -4.33 -9.68
N ASP A 62 5.31 -3.18 -10.17
CA ASP A 62 5.89 -3.04 -11.50
C ASP A 62 7.35 -3.48 -11.53
N LEU A 63 7.84 -3.77 -12.73
CA LEU A 63 9.27 -3.66 -13.02
C LEU A 63 9.73 -2.20 -12.87
N TYR A 64 11.03 -1.98 -12.69
CA TYR A 64 11.62 -0.65 -12.81
C TYR A 64 11.30 -0.06 -14.21
N GLY A 65 10.79 1.17 -14.23
CA GLY A 65 10.40 1.87 -15.46
C GLY A 65 11.58 2.40 -16.28
N ASP A 66 11.30 2.97 -17.44
CA ASP A 66 12.29 3.51 -18.38
C ASP A 66 13.13 4.65 -17.78
N GLU A 67 12.61 5.32 -16.75
CA GLU A 67 13.31 6.38 -16.01
C GLU A 67 14.35 5.88 -15.00
N SER A 68 14.36 4.58 -14.69
CA SER A 68 15.28 3.98 -13.72
C SER A 68 16.58 3.52 -14.38
N HIS A 69 17.69 3.59 -13.63
CA HIS A 69 18.97 2.98 -14.04
C HIS A 69 18.93 1.44 -14.10
N ARG A 70 17.83 0.82 -13.63
CA ARG A 70 17.57 -0.63 -13.62
C ARG A 70 16.34 -1.00 -14.44
N CYS A 71 16.01 -0.21 -15.47
CA CYS A 71 14.85 -0.41 -16.34
C CYS A 71 14.63 -1.88 -16.73
N GLY A 72 13.43 -2.39 -16.51
CA GLY A 72 13.02 -3.75 -16.83
C GLY A 72 13.36 -4.81 -15.77
N GLU A 73 14.10 -4.46 -14.72
CA GLU A 73 14.34 -5.37 -13.59
C GLU A 73 13.16 -5.42 -12.62
N ARG A 74 13.04 -6.52 -11.87
CA ARG A 74 12.10 -6.63 -10.76
C ARG A 74 12.51 -5.67 -9.63
N LYS A 75 11.54 -4.96 -9.05
CA LYS A 75 11.74 -4.16 -7.84
C LYS A 75 12.27 -5.02 -6.70
N ASP A 76 13.16 -4.47 -5.88
CA ASP A 76 13.76 -5.21 -4.77
C ASP A 76 12.71 -5.67 -3.76
N THR A 77 11.63 -4.88 -3.57
CA THR A 77 10.47 -5.29 -2.78
C THR A 77 9.88 -6.62 -3.25
N PHE A 78 9.74 -6.82 -4.57
CA PHE A 78 9.22 -8.07 -5.12
C PHE A 78 10.18 -9.23 -4.85
N ASN A 79 11.48 -9.04 -5.13
CA ASN A 79 12.49 -10.08 -4.93
C ASN A 79 12.57 -10.52 -3.46
N ASN A 80 12.51 -9.55 -2.54
CA ASN A 80 12.50 -9.81 -1.10
C ASN A 80 11.25 -10.58 -0.66
N ILE A 81 10.07 -10.22 -1.16
CA ILE A 81 8.80 -10.91 -0.85
C ILE A 81 8.82 -12.34 -1.41
N GLU A 82 9.28 -12.53 -2.65
CA GLU A 82 9.34 -13.83 -3.31
C GLU A 82 10.30 -14.78 -2.59
N ALA A 83 11.46 -14.27 -2.15
CA ALA A 83 12.46 -15.07 -1.46
C ALA A 83 12.14 -15.31 0.03
N GLY A 84 11.64 -14.29 0.74
CA GLY A 84 11.42 -14.33 2.18
C GLY A 84 10.02 -14.77 2.60
N GLY A 85 9.02 -14.59 1.74
CA GLY A 85 7.62 -14.95 2.02
C GLY A 85 6.94 -14.06 3.06
N GLU A 86 7.62 -13.06 3.61
CA GLU A 86 7.11 -12.16 4.66
C GLU A 86 7.39 -10.70 4.30
N PHE A 87 6.48 -9.82 4.71
CA PHE A 87 6.60 -8.37 4.54
C PHE A 87 5.62 -7.64 5.45
N VAL A 88 5.75 -6.31 5.54
CA VAL A 88 4.80 -5.48 6.31
C VAL A 88 4.27 -4.37 5.42
N VAL A 89 2.95 -4.16 5.45
CA VAL A 89 2.29 -3.01 4.81
C VAL A 89 2.07 -1.93 5.86
N ASN A 90 2.77 -0.81 5.73
CA ASN A 90 2.63 0.35 6.60
C ASN A 90 1.67 1.36 5.93
N MET A 91 0.59 1.69 6.62
CA MET A 91 -0.35 2.70 6.15
C MET A 91 0.27 4.09 6.27
N VAL A 92 -0.10 5.01 5.37
CA VAL A 92 0.49 6.35 5.29
C VAL A 92 -0.53 7.39 5.73
N ASP A 93 -0.22 8.13 6.81
CA ASP A 93 -0.88 9.39 7.17
C ASP A 93 0.01 10.59 6.76
N GLU A 94 -0.45 11.80 7.11
CA GLU A 94 0.27 13.02 6.77
C GLU A 94 1.66 13.10 7.41
N ALA A 95 1.83 12.57 8.63
CA ALA A 95 3.07 12.67 9.39
C ALA A 95 4.24 11.95 8.70
N ILE A 96 3.96 10.82 8.03
CA ILE A 96 4.98 10.03 7.32
C ILE A 96 4.93 10.19 5.80
N LEU A 97 4.07 11.07 5.25
CA LEU A 97 3.91 11.23 3.80
C LEU A 97 5.22 11.61 3.10
N GLY A 98 5.94 12.61 3.62
CA GLY A 98 7.20 13.07 3.04
C GLY A 98 8.23 11.93 2.90
N PRO A 99 8.61 11.25 4.00
CA PRO A 99 9.48 10.08 3.96
C PRO A 99 8.95 8.95 3.07
N ALA A 100 7.64 8.64 3.14
CA ALA A 100 7.02 7.60 2.31
C ALA A 100 7.16 7.88 0.81
N VAL A 101 6.97 9.14 0.38
CA VAL A 101 7.19 9.55 -1.01
C VAL A 101 8.66 9.42 -1.39
N HIS A 102 9.57 9.79 -0.50
CA HIS A 102 11.01 9.73 -0.76
C HIS A 102 11.51 8.28 -0.89
N CYS A 103 10.92 7.31 -0.19
CA CYS A 103 11.15 5.88 -0.42
C CYS A 103 10.81 5.40 -1.85
N GLY A 104 10.06 6.18 -2.63
CA GLY A 104 9.79 5.89 -4.04
C GLY A 104 10.94 6.28 -5.00
N THR A 105 12.01 6.89 -4.48
CA THR A 105 13.19 7.27 -5.28
C THR A 105 13.95 6.03 -5.75
N ASP A 106 14.57 6.12 -6.92
CA ASP A 106 15.38 5.06 -7.53
C ASP A 106 16.75 4.91 -6.84
N HIS A 107 16.73 4.53 -5.57
CA HIS A 107 17.94 4.30 -4.78
C HIS A 107 18.73 3.08 -5.28
N PRO A 108 20.07 3.07 -5.14
CA PRO A 108 20.88 1.87 -5.36
C PRO A 108 20.44 0.71 -4.45
N ALA A 109 20.54 -0.52 -4.95
CA ALA A 109 20.03 -1.72 -4.27
C ALA A 109 20.65 -1.94 -2.88
N GLU A 110 21.85 -1.43 -2.62
CA GLU A 110 22.60 -1.55 -1.36
C GLU A 110 22.16 -0.58 -0.25
N VAL A 111 21.35 0.43 -0.59
CA VAL A 111 20.86 1.47 0.32
C VAL A 111 19.53 1.03 0.93
N SER A 112 19.41 1.17 2.25
CA SER A 112 18.10 1.04 2.92
C SER A 112 17.36 2.37 2.77
N GLU A 113 16.21 2.36 2.11
CA GLU A 113 15.38 3.57 1.97
C GLU A 113 14.96 4.07 3.35
N VAL A 114 14.66 3.18 4.28
CA VAL A 114 14.27 3.51 5.66
C VAL A 114 15.31 4.41 6.33
N GLU A 115 16.60 4.04 6.24
CA GLU A 115 17.70 4.83 6.77
C GLU A 115 17.88 6.15 5.99
N ALA A 116 17.76 6.10 4.66
CA ALA A 116 17.94 7.26 3.80
C ALA A 116 16.89 8.36 4.05
N VAL A 117 15.66 7.97 4.42
CA VAL A 117 14.55 8.91 4.66
C VAL A 117 14.33 9.23 6.14
N GLY A 118 15.13 8.65 7.05
CA GLY A 118 15.07 8.91 8.48
C GLY A 118 13.87 8.30 9.22
N LEU A 119 13.31 7.20 8.71
CA LEU A 119 12.26 6.44 9.41
C LEU A 119 12.87 5.47 10.42
N THR A 120 12.11 5.12 11.47
CA THR A 120 12.55 4.18 12.50
C THR A 120 11.87 2.84 12.33
N LEU A 121 12.61 1.74 12.46
CA LEU A 121 12.05 0.39 12.48
C LEU A 121 11.62 0.00 13.90
N ALA A 122 10.53 -0.75 13.98
CA ALA A 122 10.09 -1.46 15.17
C ALA A 122 9.89 -2.95 14.85
N PRO A 123 10.17 -3.86 15.78
CA PRO A 123 9.94 -5.28 15.56
C PRO A 123 8.45 -5.57 15.34
N SER A 124 8.21 -6.53 14.46
CA SER A 124 6.90 -7.13 14.22
C SER A 124 6.66 -8.28 15.21
N LEU A 125 5.40 -8.68 15.39
CA LEU A 125 4.99 -9.70 16.36
C LEU A 125 5.09 -11.12 15.80
N THR A 126 4.66 -11.32 14.55
CA THR A 126 4.43 -12.64 13.92
C THR A 126 5.26 -12.89 12.67
N VAL A 127 5.92 -11.86 12.13
CA VAL A 127 6.87 -11.95 10.99
C VAL A 127 8.24 -11.38 11.34
N ALA A 128 9.29 -11.79 10.63
CA ALA A 128 10.66 -11.31 10.83
C ALA A 128 10.87 -9.88 10.29
N VAL A 129 10.08 -9.47 9.29
CA VAL A 129 10.20 -8.14 8.68
C VAL A 129 9.71 -7.06 9.63
N PRO A 130 10.50 -6.02 9.93
CA PRO A 130 10.08 -4.96 10.84
C PRO A 130 9.06 -4.02 10.19
N ARG A 131 8.21 -3.43 11.05
CA ARG A 131 7.31 -2.34 10.69
C ARG A 131 7.99 -0.99 10.86
N ILE A 132 7.41 0.05 10.26
CA ILE A 132 7.81 1.44 10.51
C ILE A 132 7.14 1.89 11.82
N LYS A 133 7.95 2.41 12.75
CA LYS A 133 7.51 2.82 14.09
C LYS A 133 6.51 3.97 14.02
N GLU A 134 6.74 4.91 13.11
CA GLU A 134 5.93 6.11 12.91
C GLU A 134 4.59 5.82 12.20
N ALA A 135 4.41 4.64 11.62
CA ALA A 135 3.21 4.31 10.86
C ALA A 135 1.97 4.25 11.78
N PRO A 136 0.84 4.88 11.38
CA PRO A 136 -0.40 4.86 12.16
C PRO A 136 -0.97 3.44 12.32
N ILE A 137 -0.87 2.62 11.26
CA ILE A 137 -1.33 1.24 11.20
C ILE A 137 -0.32 0.46 10.38
N ALA A 138 0.01 -0.76 10.79
CA ALA A 138 0.84 -1.68 10.02
C ALA A 138 0.21 -3.08 9.99
N TRP A 139 0.24 -3.72 8.82
CA TRP A 139 -0.19 -5.11 8.64
C TRP A 139 1.04 -5.98 8.47
N GLU A 140 1.16 -7.00 9.30
CA GLU A 140 2.17 -8.05 9.15
C GLU A 140 1.62 -9.10 8.19
N CYS A 141 2.39 -9.45 7.17
CA CYS A 141 1.87 -10.16 6.02
C CYS A 141 2.75 -11.34 5.63
N LYS A 142 2.09 -12.41 5.18
CA LYS A 142 2.72 -13.53 4.49
C LYS A 142 2.32 -13.55 3.03
N LEU A 143 3.24 -13.94 2.16
CA LEU A 143 2.96 -14.14 0.75
C LEU A 143 1.95 -15.28 0.59
N PHE A 144 0.77 -14.96 0.09
CA PHE A 144 -0.26 -15.94 -0.21
C PHE A 144 -0.09 -16.50 -1.61
N LYS A 145 0.06 -15.62 -2.61
CA LYS A 145 0.25 -16.01 -4.01
C LYS A 145 0.78 -14.86 -4.86
N VAL A 146 1.56 -15.18 -5.89
CA VAL A 146 1.88 -14.24 -6.97
C VAL A 146 1.05 -14.58 -8.21
N LEU A 147 0.41 -13.59 -8.81
CA LEU A 147 -0.22 -13.67 -10.12
C LEU A 147 0.60 -12.86 -11.11
N GLU A 148 1.21 -13.54 -12.07
CA GLU A 148 1.91 -12.87 -13.16
C GLU A 148 0.89 -12.32 -14.16
N VAL A 149 0.83 -10.99 -14.31
CA VAL A 149 -0.17 -10.32 -15.16
C VAL A 149 0.48 -9.41 -16.19
N GLY A 150 0.29 -9.75 -17.46
CA GLY A 150 0.94 -9.03 -18.55
C GLY A 150 2.47 -9.17 -18.49
N ARG A 151 3.19 -8.17 -19.01
CA ARG A 151 4.66 -8.24 -19.17
C ARG A 151 5.45 -7.46 -18.12
N PHE A 152 4.81 -6.47 -17.47
CA PHE A 152 5.53 -5.44 -16.71
C PHE A 152 5.11 -5.35 -15.23
N ARG A 153 4.15 -6.18 -14.79
CA ARG A 153 3.60 -6.13 -13.44
C ARG A 153 3.30 -7.53 -12.91
N SER A 154 3.60 -7.73 -11.64
CA SER A 154 3.13 -8.89 -10.89
C SER A 154 2.11 -8.41 -9.84
N ILE A 155 1.06 -9.19 -9.61
CA ILE A 155 0.13 -8.95 -8.51
C ILE A 155 0.54 -9.88 -7.37
N VAL A 156 0.93 -9.28 -6.26
CA VAL A 156 1.21 -9.98 -5.00
C VAL A 156 -0.07 -10.01 -4.18
N LEU A 157 -0.55 -11.21 -3.86
CA LEU A 157 -1.57 -11.44 -2.85
C LEU A 157 -0.88 -11.72 -1.52
N GLY A 158 -1.18 -10.89 -0.52
CA GLY A 158 -0.70 -11.06 0.85
C GLY A 158 -1.84 -11.47 1.78
N GLU A 159 -1.53 -12.36 2.73
CA GLU A 159 -2.40 -12.68 3.86
C GLU A 159 -1.97 -11.87 5.08
N ILE A 160 -2.92 -11.19 5.71
CA ILE A 160 -2.68 -10.41 6.92
C ILE A 160 -2.72 -11.34 8.13
N VAL A 161 -1.58 -11.53 8.77
CA VAL A 161 -1.42 -12.43 9.92
C VAL A 161 -1.41 -11.70 11.26
N SER A 162 -1.17 -10.39 11.26
CA SER A 162 -1.27 -9.52 12.45
C SER A 162 -1.44 -8.06 12.01
N MET A 163 -2.00 -7.23 12.89
CA MET A 163 -2.10 -5.78 12.69
C MET A 163 -1.62 -5.04 13.93
N HIS A 164 -0.85 -3.98 13.72
CA HIS A 164 -0.46 -3.01 14.73
C HIS A 164 -1.19 -1.70 14.48
N PHE A 165 -1.68 -1.07 15.55
CA PHE A 165 -2.36 0.23 15.53
C PHE A 165 -1.66 1.16 16.50
N ARG A 166 -1.58 2.45 16.18
CA ARG A 166 -1.30 3.49 17.18
C ARG A 166 -2.46 3.53 18.18
N ASP A 167 -2.16 3.64 19.47
CA ASP A 167 -3.13 3.45 20.57
C ASP A 167 -4.40 4.31 20.42
N ASP A 168 -4.28 5.53 19.89
CA ASP A 168 -5.39 6.45 19.70
C ASP A 168 -6.30 6.11 18.51
N LEU A 169 -5.94 5.13 17.68
CA LEU A 169 -6.62 4.76 16.44
C LEU A 169 -7.46 3.49 16.54
N VAL A 170 -7.41 2.76 17.66
CA VAL A 170 -8.18 1.52 17.85
C VAL A 170 -9.02 1.59 19.13
N ASP A 171 -10.20 1.01 19.04
CA ASP A 171 -11.07 0.65 20.16
C ASP A 171 -10.90 -0.85 20.38
N GLU A 172 -10.00 -1.23 21.30
CA GLU A 172 -9.64 -2.63 21.54
C GLU A 172 -10.82 -3.46 22.04
N GLU A 173 -11.70 -2.89 22.87
CA GLU A 173 -12.88 -3.58 23.39
C GLU A 173 -13.88 -3.90 22.28
N LYS A 174 -14.09 -2.98 21.34
CA LYS A 174 -15.01 -3.17 20.20
C LYS A 174 -14.36 -3.82 19.00
N VAL A 175 -13.03 -3.93 18.99
CA VAL A 175 -12.22 -4.36 17.84
C VAL A 175 -12.56 -3.51 16.60
N ARG A 176 -12.53 -2.19 16.76
CA ARG A 176 -12.83 -1.22 15.68
C ARG A 176 -11.77 -0.15 15.57
N VAL A 177 -11.42 0.21 14.33
CA VAL A 177 -10.65 1.43 14.08
C VAL A 177 -11.50 2.64 14.46
N ARG A 178 -10.91 3.61 15.16
CA ARG A 178 -11.48 4.94 15.40
C ARG A 178 -11.37 5.75 14.11
N VAL A 179 -12.29 5.48 13.18
CA VAL A 179 -12.23 6.01 11.81
C VAL A 179 -12.13 7.53 11.82
N ASP A 180 -12.85 8.21 12.72
CA ASP A 180 -12.81 9.67 12.92
C ASP A 180 -11.42 10.25 13.22
N ARG A 181 -10.49 9.43 13.75
CA ARG A 181 -9.12 9.83 14.10
C ARG A 181 -8.07 9.35 13.11
N TYR A 182 -8.39 8.31 12.34
CA TYR A 182 -7.48 7.78 11.32
C TYR A 182 -7.60 8.61 10.05
N HIS A 183 -6.58 9.43 9.76
CA HIS A 183 -6.52 10.31 8.58
C HIS A 183 -5.46 9.85 7.57
N PRO A 184 -5.69 8.73 6.84
CA PRO A 184 -4.75 8.30 5.82
C PRO A 184 -4.69 9.29 4.65
N ILE A 185 -3.59 9.23 3.92
CA ILE A 185 -3.39 9.94 2.67
C ILE A 185 -3.80 9.06 1.49
N GLY A 186 -4.57 9.64 0.58
CA GLY A 186 -4.91 9.04 -0.70
C GLY A 186 -4.01 9.52 -1.83
N ARG A 187 -3.59 8.63 -2.73
CA ARG A 187 -2.86 8.97 -3.96
C ARG A 187 -3.83 9.25 -5.11
N LEU A 188 -3.59 10.33 -5.85
CA LEU A 188 -4.31 10.73 -7.06
C LEU A 188 -3.44 10.58 -8.32
N GLY A 189 -3.89 11.12 -9.45
CA GLY A 189 -3.11 11.19 -10.68
C GLY A 189 -1.88 12.08 -10.55
N GLY A 190 -0.78 11.70 -11.20
CA GLY A 190 0.49 12.43 -11.11
C GLY A 190 1.07 12.43 -9.68
N PRO A 191 1.82 13.48 -9.29
CA PRO A 191 2.41 13.61 -7.95
C PRO A 191 1.42 14.17 -6.91
N THR A 192 0.12 13.96 -7.11
CA THR A 192 -0.94 14.58 -6.29
C THR A 192 -1.44 13.61 -5.22
N TYR A 193 -1.70 14.15 -4.03
CA TYR A 193 -2.21 13.42 -2.87
C TYR A 193 -3.40 14.18 -2.27
N CYS A 194 -4.30 13.48 -1.57
CA CYS A 194 -5.41 14.09 -0.85
C CYS A 194 -5.43 13.68 0.62
N ARG A 195 -5.72 14.64 1.49
CA ARG A 195 -6.08 14.38 2.89
C ARG A 195 -7.51 13.81 2.95
N THR A 196 -7.82 13.13 4.05
CA THR A 196 -9.16 12.60 4.33
C THR A 196 -9.82 13.40 5.46
N GLU A 197 -9.85 14.73 5.38
CA GLU A 197 -10.41 15.59 6.43
C GLU A 197 -11.88 15.95 6.19
N ASP A 198 -12.26 16.16 4.93
CA ASP A 198 -13.65 16.43 4.54
C ASP A 198 -14.40 15.12 4.30
N ARG A 199 -15.27 14.75 5.25
CA ARG A 199 -15.97 13.46 5.28
C ARG A 199 -17.46 13.66 5.47
N MET A 200 -18.22 12.78 4.82
CA MET A 200 -19.66 12.67 4.99
C MET A 200 -20.02 11.26 5.46
N ILE A 201 -20.99 11.17 6.37
CA ILE A 201 -21.58 9.89 6.77
C ILE A 201 -22.83 9.69 5.92
N VAL A 202 -22.82 8.68 5.04
CA VAL A 202 -23.95 8.31 4.19
C VAL A 202 -24.32 6.86 4.49
N PRO A 203 -25.25 6.61 5.43
CA PRO A 203 -25.63 5.26 5.80
C PRO A 203 -26.44 4.60 4.69
N VAL A 204 -26.29 3.29 4.50
CA VAL A 204 -27.15 2.53 3.58
C VAL A 204 -28.50 2.30 4.28
N PRO A 205 -29.61 2.82 3.72
CA PRO A 205 -30.90 2.67 4.35
C PRO A 205 -31.30 1.18 4.39
N PRO A 206 -31.99 0.74 5.44
CA PRO A 206 -32.59 -0.58 5.44
C PRO A 206 -33.75 -0.61 4.42
N PHE A 207 -33.98 -1.79 3.83
CA PHE A 207 -35.04 -1.96 2.83
C PHE A 207 -36.43 -1.59 3.39
N ASN A 208 -36.70 -1.98 4.65
CA ASN A 208 -37.80 -1.46 5.43
C ASN A 208 -37.28 -0.28 6.26
N GLN A 209 -37.87 0.91 6.12
CA GLN A 209 -37.47 2.13 6.85
C GLN A 209 -37.59 2.03 8.40
N GLU A 210 -37.94 0.87 8.92
CA GLU A 210 -38.03 0.51 10.34
C GLU A 210 -36.79 -0.23 10.87
N GLY A 211 -35.86 -0.64 9.98
CA GLY A 211 -34.61 -1.28 10.37
C GLY A 211 -33.56 -0.28 10.87
N LYS A 212 -32.53 -0.78 11.56
CA LYS A 212 -31.31 0.03 11.75
C LYS A 212 -30.57 0.12 10.41
N PRO A 213 -30.09 1.31 10.00
CA PRO A 213 -29.23 1.42 8.83
C PRO A 213 -28.02 0.49 8.94
N ARG A 214 -27.52 0.00 7.81
CA ARG A 214 -26.21 -0.65 7.80
C ARG A 214 -25.19 0.47 8.00
N VAL A 215 -24.53 0.47 9.16
CA VAL A 215 -23.40 1.33 9.51
C VAL A 215 -22.11 0.58 9.27
#